data_AF-A0A840NDF8-F1
#
_entry.id   AF-A0A840NDF8-F1
#
_cell.length_a   1.000
_cell.length_b   1.000
_cell.length_c   1.000
_cell.angle_alpha   90.00
_cell.angle_beta   90.00
_cell.angle_gamma   90.00
#
_symmetry.space_group_name_H-M   'P 1'
#
loop_
_entity.id
_entity.type
_entity.pdbx_description
1 polymer ?
#
loop_
_entity_poly.entity_id
_entity_poly.type
_entity_poly.pdbx_seq_one_letter_code
_entity_poly.pdbx_strand_id
1 'polypeptide(L)'
;MAPPNGEGIKTALDAMHTDAALWREQAEAMNGPKQAVEAARINDADRFYFSDELGLDDTLEELRTAIGDLLGQGQQYFNKIADDLTAAAEQYQADDDAAVHELNNLLGEHP
;
A
#
# COMPACT_ATOMS: atom_id res chain seq x y z
N MET A 1 17.46 -26.24 10.45
CA MET A 1 16.69 -26.10 9.19
C MET A 1 17.67 -26.30 8.06
N ALA A 2 17.35 -27.16 7.09
CA ALA A 2 18.09 -27.16 5.83
C ALA A 2 17.86 -25.79 5.16
N PRO A 3 18.86 -25.20 4.49
CA PRO A 3 18.64 -23.98 3.72
C PRO A 3 17.52 -24.24 2.71
N PRO A 4 16.62 -23.26 2.49
CA PRO A 4 15.58 -23.40 1.49
C PRO A 4 16.22 -23.72 0.13
N ASN A 5 15.64 -24.67 -0.60
CA ASN A 5 16.04 -24.93 -1.98
C ASN A 5 15.62 -23.74 -2.86
N GLY A 6 16.34 -23.47 -3.95
CA GLY A 6 16.09 -22.29 -4.80
C GLY A 6 14.65 -22.15 -5.32
N GLU A 7 13.92 -23.25 -5.42
CA GLU A 7 12.48 -23.26 -5.77
C GLU A 7 11.60 -22.68 -4.65
N GLY A 8 11.96 -22.91 -3.38
CA GLY A 8 11.28 -22.31 -2.23
C GLY A 8 11.51 -20.81 -2.12
N ILE A 9 12.73 -20.35 -2.41
CA ILE A 9 13.07 -18.91 -2.44
C ILE A 9 12.26 -18.21 -3.52
N LYS A 10 12.27 -18.75 -4.75
CA LYS A 10 11.48 -18.19 -5.85
C LYS A 10 9.99 -18.11 -5.53
N THR A 11 9.42 -19.17 -4.96
CA THR A 11 8.00 -19.20 -4.56
C THR A 11 7.69 -18.10 -3.53
N ALA A 12 8.59 -17.89 -2.56
CA ALA A 12 8.43 -16.85 -1.55
C ALA A 12 8.51 -15.44 -2.17
N LEU A 13 9.43 -15.20 -3.10
CA LEU A 13 9.54 -13.93 -3.83
C LEU A 13 8.29 -13.64 -4.66
N ASP A 14 7.79 -14.63 -5.40
CA ASP A 14 6.56 -14.53 -6.18
C ASP A 14 5.35 -14.19 -5.28
N ALA A 15 5.28 -14.79 -4.08
CA ALA A 15 4.26 -14.48 -3.10
C ALA A 15 4.38 -13.03 -2.59
N MET A 16 5.58 -12.55 -2.28
CA MET A 16 5.81 -11.17 -1.84
C MET A 16 5.39 -10.15 -2.90
N HIS A 17 5.70 -10.41 -4.18
CA HIS A 17 5.26 -9.55 -5.28
C HIS A 17 3.74 -9.58 -5.49
N THR A 18 3.12 -10.76 -5.33
CA THR A 18 1.66 -10.91 -5.41
C THR A 18 0.97 -10.14 -4.30
N ASP A 19 1.45 -10.26 -3.06
CA ASP A 19 0.92 -9.52 -1.92
C ASP A 19 1.11 -8.02 -2.10
N ALA A 20 2.27 -7.56 -2.59
CA ALA A 20 2.50 -6.16 -2.91
C ALA A 20 1.50 -5.62 -3.94
N ALA A 21 1.21 -6.39 -4.99
CA ALA A 21 0.22 -6.02 -6.00
C ALA A 21 -1.19 -5.91 -5.40
N LEU A 22 -1.58 -6.85 -4.52
CA LEU A 22 -2.85 -6.79 -3.81
C LEU A 22 -2.97 -5.51 -2.97
N TRP A 23 -1.92 -5.13 -2.24
CA TRP A 23 -1.94 -3.90 -1.45
C TRP A 23 -2.05 -2.65 -2.33
N ARG A 24 -1.42 -2.62 -3.51
CA ARG A 24 -1.61 -1.53 -4.48
C ARG A 24 -3.06 -1.45 -4.98
N GLU A 25 -3.68 -2.59 -5.27
CA GLU A 25 -5.09 -2.62 -5.67
C GLU A 25 -5.98 -2.04 -4.56
N GLN A 26 -5.72 -2.37 -3.29
CA GLN A 26 -6.48 -1.80 -2.17
C GLN A 26 -6.22 -0.29 -2.01
N ALA A 27 -5.01 0.19 -2.27
CA ALA A 27 -4.72 1.62 -2.29
C ALA A 27 -5.53 2.34 -3.39
N GLU A 28 -5.64 1.75 -4.58
CA GLU A 28 -6.44 2.29 -5.68
C GLU A 28 -7.94 2.25 -5.37
N ALA A 29 -8.42 1.21 -4.69
CA ALA A 29 -9.82 1.08 -4.28
C ALA A 29 -10.28 2.21 -3.35
N MET A 30 -9.37 2.87 -2.64
CA MET A 30 -9.69 4.05 -1.80
C MET A 30 -10.12 5.28 -2.62
N ASN A 31 -9.79 5.34 -3.92
CA ASN A 31 -10.14 6.50 -4.76
C ASN A 31 -11.66 6.70 -4.87
N GLY A 32 -12.43 5.61 -4.97
CA GLY A 32 -13.89 5.68 -5.07
C GLY A 32 -14.54 6.31 -3.83
N PRO A 33 -14.28 5.79 -2.62
CA PRO A 33 -14.74 6.41 -1.38
C PRO A 33 -14.27 7.86 -1.20
N LYS A 34 -13.02 8.20 -1.55
CA LYS A 34 -12.52 9.58 -1.48
C LYS A 34 -13.33 10.52 -2.36
N GLN A 35 -13.58 10.14 -3.61
CA GLN A 35 -14.40 10.92 -4.53
C GLN A 35 -15.85 11.08 -4.02
N ALA A 36 -16.42 10.02 -3.44
CA ALA A 36 -17.77 10.07 -2.88
C ALA A 36 -17.86 11.05 -1.70
N VAL A 37 -16.87 11.04 -0.80
CA VAL A 37 -16.78 11.97 0.32
C VAL A 37 -16.54 13.41 -0.17
N GLU A 38 -15.67 13.60 -1.15
CA GLU A 38 -15.43 14.91 -1.76
C GLU A 38 -16.69 15.49 -2.42
N ALA A 39 -17.51 14.63 -3.04
CA ALA A 39 -18.76 15.01 -3.69
C ALA A 39 -19.92 15.27 -2.71
N ALA A 40 -19.85 14.76 -1.48
CA ALA A 40 -20.88 14.92 -0.45
C ALA A 40 -20.92 16.32 0.20
N ARG A 41 -20.56 17.37 -0.55
CA ARG A 41 -20.67 18.77 -0.10
C ARG A 41 -22.12 19.19 -0.04
N ILE A 42 -22.49 19.96 0.99
CA ILE A 42 -23.75 20.70 0.99
C ILE A 42 -23.59 21.86 0.00
N ASN A 43 -24.45 21.90 -1.02
CA ASN A 43 -24.50 23.03 -1.94
C ASN A 43 -25.18 24.23 -1.29
N ASP A 44 -24.82 25.43 -1.72
CA ASP A 44 -25.43 26.69 -1.26
C ASP A 44 -26.96 26.73 -1.42
N ALA A 45 -27.50 25.98 -2.38
CA ALA A 45 -28.94 25.83 -2.60
C ALA A 45 -29.63 24.91 -1.57
N ASP A 46 -28.88 24.02 -0.92
CA ASP A 46 -29.38 23.06 0.09
C ASP A 46 -29.19 23.57 1.52
N ARG A 47 -28.43 24.66 1.71
CA ARG A 47 -28.34 25.44 2.96
C ARG A 47 -29.67 26.11 3.24
N PHE A 48 -30.64 25.36 3.76
CA PHE A 48 -31.86 25.94 4.28
C PHE A 48 -31.55 26.79 5.52
N TYR A 49 -32.36 27.83 5.72
CA TYR A 49 -32.35 28.84 6.80
C TYR A 49 -32.14 28.32 8.25
N PHE A 50 -32.23 27.01 8.49
CA PHE A 50 -32.05 26.36 9.80
C PHE A 50 -30.65 25.74 10.03
N SER A 51 -29.82 25.53 9.00
CA SER A 51 -28.47 24.95 9.18
C SER A 51 -27.46 25.95 9.76
N ASP A 52 -27.58 27.22 9.37
CA ASP A 52 -26.73 28.33 9.81
C ASP A 52 -26.94 28.65 11.31
N GLU A 53 -28.16 28.43 11.82
CA GLU A 53 -28.50 28.69 13.23
C GLU A 53 -28.05 27.55 14.18
N LEU A 54 -27.68 26.38 13.64
CA LEU A 54 -27.29 25.19 14.39
C LEU A 54 -25.82 24.75 14.18
N GLY A 55 -25.06 25.42 13.30
CA GLY A 55 -23.65 25.06 13.02
C GLY A 55 -23.47 23.69 12.36
N LEU A 56 -24.53 23.17 11.74
CA LEU A 56 -24.53 21.82 11.14
C LEU A 56 -23.68 21.76 9.87
N ASP A 57 -23.58 22.87 9.13
CA ASP A 57 -22.80 22.94 7.90
C ASP A 57 -21.30 22.80 8.20
N ASP A 58 -20.80 23.50 9.22
CA ASP A 58 -19.40 23.39 9.66
C ASP A 58 -19.09 21.98 10.17
N THR A 59 -19.97 21.41 10.99
CA THR A 59 -19.80 20.04 11.52
C THR A 59 -19.74 19.00 10.40
N LEU A 60 -20.58 19.13 9.36
CA LEU A 60 -20.60 18.22 8.22
C LEU A 60 -19.36 18.38 7.35
N GLU A 61 -18.89 19.61 7.15
CA GLU A 61 -17.67 19.88 6.40
C GLU A 61 -16.42 19.36 7.14
N GLU A 62 -16.36 19.53 8.46
CA GLU A 62 -15.31 18.93 9.31
C GLU A 62 -15.33 17.40 9.23
N LEU A 63 -16.50 16.78 9.34
CA LEU A 63 -16.64 15.33 9.23
C LEU A 63 -16.20 14.83 7.85
N ARG A 64 -16.63 15.50 6.79
CA ARG A 64 -16.24 15.18 5.40
C ARG A 64 -14.73 15.24 5.23
N THR A 65 -14.11 16.30 5.76
CA THR A 65 -12.65 16.48 5.72
C THR A 65 -11.93 15.38 6.49
N ALA A 66 -12.35 15.08 7.72
CA ALA A 66 -11.76 14.04 8.54
C ALA A 66 -11.84 12.64 7.88
N ILE A 67 -12.99 12.30 7.27
CA ILE A 67 -13.14 11.03 6.54
C ILE A 67 -12.24 11.02 5.30
N GLY A 68 -12.17 12.12 4.55
CA GLY A 68 -11.30 12.25 3.38
C GLY A 68 -9.82 12.04 3.74
N ASP A 69 -9.38 12.63 4.86
CA ASP A 69 -8.03 12.48 5.38
C ASP A 69 -7.73 11.04 5.84
N LEU A 70 -8.67 10.37 6.51
CA LEU A 70 -8.52 8.98 6.93
C LEU A 70 -8.39 8.04 5.72
N LEU A 71 -9.20 8.25 4.68
CA LEU A 71 -9.10 7.48 3.43
C LEU A 71 -7.78 7.76 2.71
N GLY A 72 -7.32 9.01 2.72
CA GLY A 72 -6.01 9.40 2.20
C GLY A 72 -4.85 8.72 2.94
N GLN A 73 -4.90 8.68 4.27
CA GLN A 73 -3.92 7.97 5.10
C GLN A 73 -3.95 6.46 4.84
N GLY A 74 -5.14 5.85 4.75
CA GLY A 74 -5.29 4.43 4.41
C GLY A 74 -4.64 4.07 3.07
N GLN A 75 -4.88 4.88 2.03
CA GLN A 75 -4.23 4.75 0.73
C GLN A 75 -2.69 4.81 0.83
N GLN A 76 -2.15 5.76 1.60
CA GLN A 76 -0.71 5.89 1.80
C GLN A 76 -0.13 4.68 2.53
N TYR A 77 -0.81 4.15 3.54
CA TYR A 77 -0.36 2.95 4.25
C TYR A 77 -0.33 1.72 3.36
N PHE A 78 -1.36 1.50 2.53
CA PHE A 78 -1.36 0.38 1.60
C PHE A 78 -0.22 0.48 0.56
N ASN A 79 0.00 1.67 0.00
CA ASN A 79 1.15 1.90 -0.88
C ASN A 79 2.48 1.62 -0.18
N LYS A 80 2.63 2.09 1.07
CA LYS A 80 3.84 1.84 1.85
C LYS A 80 4.09 0.34 2.05
N ILE A 81 3.06 -0.44 2.39
CA ILE A 81 3.19 -1.89 2.58
C ILE A 81 3.62 -2.55 1.26
N ALA A 82 3.02 -2.16 0.13
CA ALA A 82 3.39 -2.69 -1.18
C ALA A 82 4.86 -2.39 -1.54
N ASP A 83 5.31 -1.17 -1.27
CA ASP A 83 6.68 -0.76 -1.55
C ASP A 83 7.68 -1.48 -0.64
N ASP A 84 7.38 -1.62 0.66
CA ASP A 84 8.20 -2.35 1.61
C ASP A 84 8.33 -3.84 1.21
N LEU A 85 7.24 -4.49 0.77
CA LEU A 85 7.25 -5.87 0.28
C LEU A 85 8.08 -6.02 -1.00
N THR A 86 7.94 -5.09 -1.93
CA THR A 86 8.70 -5.11 -3.19
C THR A 86 10.19 -4.93 -2.90
N ALA A 87 10.56 -3.96 -2.08
CA ALA A 87 11.95 -3.72 -1.70
C ALA A 87 12.56 -4.90 -0.95
N ALA A 88 11.79 -5.54 -0.06
CA ALA A 88 12.26 -6.73 0.64
C ALA A 88 12.48 -7.91 -0.32
N ALA A 89 11.59 -8.12 -1.29
CA ALA A 89 11.74 -9.17 -2.30
C ALA A 89 12.98 -8.94 -3.17
N GLU A 90 13.19 -7.69 -3.63
CA GLU A 90 14.37 -7.31 -4.41
C GLU A 90 15.66 -7.54 -3.64
N GLN A 91 15.70 -7.18 -2.35
CA GLN A 91 16.86 -7.41 -1.50
C GLN A 91 17.15 -8.91 -1.33
N TYR A 92 16.12 -9.73 -1.06
CA TYR A 92 16.32 -11.17 -0.91
C TYR A 92 16.81 -11.83 -2.21
N GLN A 93 16.32 -11.40 -3.37
CA GLN A 93 16.81 -11.89 -4.66
C GLN A 93 18.29 -11.52 -4.86
N ALA A 94 18.67 -10.27 -4.57
CA ALA A 94 20.04 -9.82 -4.70
C ALA A 94 21.01 -10.58 -3.77
N ASP A 95 20.58 -10.85 -2.53
CA ASP A 95 21.37 -11.61 -1.56
C ASP A 95 21.57 -13.07 -2.01
N ASP A 96 20.54 -13.70 -2.58
CA ASP A 96 20.62 -15.08 -3.10
C ASP A 96 21.56 -15.15 -4.32
N ASP A 97 21.44 -14.21 -5.26
CA ASP A 97 22.31 -14.13 -6.44
C ASP A 97 23.79 -13.92 -6.04
N ALA A 98 24.05 -13.05 -5.06
CA ALA A 98 25.38 -12.82 -4.52
C ALA A 98 25.97 -14.08 -3.86
N ALA A 99 25.17 -14.79 -3.06
CA ALA A 99 25.58 -16.02 -2.40
C ALA A 99 25.90 -17.15 -3.41
N VAL A 100 25.10 -17.29 -4.46
CA VAL A 100 25.37 -18.25 -5.55
C VAL A 100 26.67 -17.91 -6.29
N HIS A 101 26.92 -16.62 -6.55
CA HIS A 101 28.17 -16.19 -7.16
C HIS A 101 29.39 -16.47 -6.28
N GLU A 102 29.31 -16.23 -4.98
CA GLU A 102 30.38 -16.54 -4.02
C GLU A 102 30.67 -18.04 -3.96
N LEU A 103 29.63 -18.88 -3.87
CA LEU A 103 29.77 -20.33 -3.89
C LEU A 103 30.44 -20.84 -5.17
N ASN A 104 30.05 -20.31 -6.33
CA ASN A 104 30.65 -20.69 -7.61
C ASN A 104 32.13 -20.31 -7.69
N ASN A 105 32.52 -19.16 -7.13
CA ASN A 105 33.93 -18.75 -7.08
C ASN A 105 34.74 -19.70 -6.16
N LEU A 106 34.23 -20.03 -4.98
CA LEU A 106 34.89 -20.94 -4.04
C LEU A 106 35.03 -22.37 -4.59
N LEU A 107 34.01 -22.86 -5.31
CA LEU A 107 34.03 -24.19 -5.94
C LEU A 107 34.86 -24.23 -7.22
N GLY A 108 35.06 -23.09 -7.89
CA GLY A 108 35.88 -22.96 -9.09
C GLY A 108 37.39 -22.83 -8.82
N GLU A 109 37.80 -22.47 -7.61
CA GLU A 109 39.21 -22.25 -7.22
C GLU A 109 39.93 -23.51 -6.68
N HIS A 110 39.32 -24.70 -6.73
CA HIS A 110 39.96 -25.96 -6.34
C HIS A 110 40.43 -26.78 -7.56
N PRO A 111 41.73 -26.77 -7.92
CA PRO A 111 42.36 -27.80 -8.76
C PRO A 111 42.59 -29.13 -8.02
#